data_AF-A0A920GQU8-F1
#
_entry.id   AF-A0A920GQU8-F1
#
_cell.length_a   1.000
_cell.length_b   1.000
_cell.length_c   1.000
_cell.angle_alpha   90.00
_cell.angle_beta   90.00
_cell.angle_gamma   90.00
#
_symmetry.space_group_name_H-M   'P 1'
#
loop_
_entity.id
_entity.type
_entity.pdbx_description
1 polymer ?
#
loop_
_entity_poly.entity_id
_entity_poly.type
_entity_poly.pdbx_seq_one_letter_code
_entity_poly.pdbx_strand_id
1 'polypeptide(L)'
;MCSGRMAALAVTEALKNNNPKLLALAQKSFVKQHGTVFKVLGAMQNAYYKTDDRRERFVSLCHDVDVQTMTFEAYMNKELGKAQPLAHLKIALKNIAHLLGIVSKEYT
;
A
#
# COMPACT_ATOMS: atom_id res chain seq x y z
N MET A 1 -17.90 -0.11 7.14
CA MET A 1 -16.48 -0.44 7.45
C MET A 1 -16.22 -1.92 7.17
N CYS A 2 -15.16 -2.29 6.46
CA CYS A 2 -14.86 -3.68 6.05
C CYS A 2 -14.40 -4.56 7.23
N SER A 3 -13.43 -4.08 8.02
CA SER A 3 -12.89 -4.79 9.20
C SER A 3 -13.97 -5.11 10.25
N GLY A 4 -14.88 -4.17 10.50
CA GLY A 4 -16.00 -4.38 11.43
C GLY A 4 -16.93 -5.54 11.01
N ARG A 5 -17.18 -5.69 9.70
CA ARG A 5 -17.95 -6.83 9.17
C ARG A 5 -17.21 -8.15 9.36
N MET A 6 -15.90 -8.17 9.10
CA MET A 6 -15.07 -9.37 9.32
C MET A 6 -15.03 -9.78 10.80
N ALA A 7 -14.93 -8.82 11.72
CA ALA A 7 -14.97 -9.07 13.16
C ALA A 7 -16.32 -9.64 13.59
N ALA A 8 -17.44 -9.05 13.15
CA ALA A 8 -18.77 -9.53 13.46
C ALA A 8 -19.01 -10.97 12.98
N LEU A 9 -18.54 -11.32 11.77
CA LEU A 9 -18.61 -12.68 11.25
C LEU A 9 -17.79 -13.66 12.09
N ALA A 10 -16.55 -13.31 12.44
CA ALA A 10 -15.69 -14.17 13.25
C ALA A 10 -16.26 -14.41 14.65
N VAL A 11 -16.83 -13.38 15.28
CA VAL A 11 -17.52 -13.51 16.58
C VAL A 11 -18.75 -14.41 16.47
N THR A 12 -19.55 -14.22 15.42
CA THR A 12 -20.73 -15.05 15.15
C THR A 12 -20.35 -16.53 15.03
N GLU A 13 -19.29 -16.85 14.28
CA GLU A 13 -18.81 -18.22 14.13
C GLU A 13 -18.17 -18.79 15.41
N ALA A 14 -17.46 -17.97 16.17
CA ALA A 14 -16.92 -18.38 17.47
C ALA A 14 -18.02 -18.75 18.47
N LEU A 15 -19.11 -17.97 18.52
CA LEU A 15 -20.24 -18.23 19.41
C LEU A 15 -21.03 -19.47 18.97
N LYS A 16 -21.33 -19.63 17.67
CA LYS A 16 -22.05 -20.80 17.15
C LYS A 16 -21.37 -22.13 17.47
N ASN A 17 -20.03 -22.16 17.40
CA ASN A 17 -19.24 -23.38 17.61
C ASN A 17 -18.67 -23.49 19.04
N ASN A 18 -18.99 -22.54 19.93
CA ASN A 18 -18.39 -22.39 21.26
C ASN A 18 -16.85 -22.51 21.24
N ASN A 19 -16.20 -21.89 20.25
CA ASN A 19 -14.78 -22.05 20.00
C ASN A 19 -14.09 -20.69 19.80
N PRO A 20 -13.34 -20.18 20.80
CA PRO A 20 -12.69 -18.88 20.72
C PRO A 20 -11.57 -18.81 19.67
N LYS A 21 -11.01 -19.95 19.22
CA LYS A 21 -9.98 -19.97 18.17
C LYS A 21 -10.48 -19.41 16.84
N LEU A 22 -11.79 -19.43 16.61
CA LEU A 22 -12.40 -18.89 15.39
C LEU A 22 -12.33 -17.36 15.29
N LEU A 23 -12.03 -16.65 16.38
CA LEU A 23 -11.79 -15.20 16.32
C LEU A 23 -10.60 -14.84 15.41
N ALA A 24 -9.64 -15.75 15.24
CA ALA A 24 -8.51 -15.59 14.31
C ALA A 24 -8.96 -15.46 12.84
N LEU A 25 -10.20 -15.86 12.49
CA LEU A 25 -10.75 -15.70 11.15
C LEU A 25 -10.84 -14.23 10.73
N ALA A 26 -11.07 -13.31 11.67
CA ALA A 26 -11.10 -11.88 11.38
C ALA A 26 -9.74 -11.40 10.86
N GLN A 27 -8.66 -11.71 11.60
CA GLN A 27 -7.30 -11.36 11.20
C GLN A 27 -6.91 -12.06 9.89
N LYS A 28 -7.20 -13.36 9.76
CA LYS A 28 -6.87 -14.13 8.56
C LYS A 28 -7.53 -13.54 7.31
N SER A 29 -8.80 -13.19 7.39
CA SER A 29 -9.56 -12.60 6.29
C SER A 29 -9.05 -11.20 5.95
N PHE A 30 -8.76 -10.39 6.96
CA PHE A 30 -8.20 -9.05 6.78
C PHE A 30 -6.84 -9.08 6.10
N VAL A 31 -5.91 -9.90 6.61
CA VAL A 31 -4.56 -10.04 6.05
C VAL A 31 -4.62 -10.64 4.64
N LYS A 32 -5.53 -11.58 4.37
CA LYS A 32 -5.74 -12.11 3.02
C LYS A 32 -6.14 -11.01 2.03
N GLN A 33 -7.03 -10.10 2.43
CA GLN A 33 -7.56 -9.07 1.54
C GLN A 33 -6.65 -7.83 1.44
N HIS A 34 -5.98 -7.44 2.53
CA HIS A 34 -5.27 -6.17 2.63
C HIS A 34 -3.77 -6.30 2.92
N GLY A 35 -3.27 -7.49 3.24
CA GLY A 35 -1.88 -7.70 3.67
C GLY A 35 -0.84 -7.26 2.65
N THR A 36 -1.11 -7.41 1.35
CA THR A 36 -0.22 -6.94 0.29
C THR A 36 -0.04 -5.43 0.31
N VAL A 37 -1.12 -4.66 0.54
CA VAL A 37 -1.05 -3.19 0.65
C VAL A 37 -0.10 -2.81 1.77
N PHE A 38 -0.27 -3.39 2.97
CA PHE A 38 0.59 -3.08 4.11
C PHE A 38 2.05 -3.48 3.89
N LYS A 39 2.30 -4.61 3.21
CA LYS A 39 3.67 -5.02 2.85
C LYS A 39 4.33 -4.00 1.91
N VAL A 40 3.61 -3.52 0.90
CA VAL A 40 4.12 -2.52 -0.05
C VAL A 40 4.37 -1.19 0.67
N LEU A 41 3.43 -0.71 1.47
CA LEU A 41 3.59 0.50 2.27
C LEU A 41 4.80 0.41 3.21
N GLY A 42 4.99 -0.73 3.88
CA GLY A 42 6.16 -0.96 4.71
C GLY A 42 7.48 -0.93 3.93
N ALA A 43 7.50 -1.54 2.73
CA ALA A 43 8.67 -1.48 1.86
C ALA A 43 8.99 -0.04 1.40
N MET A 44 7.97 0.74 1.04
CA MET A 44 8.14 2.15 0.68
C MET A 44 8.66 2.97 1.86
N GLN A 45 8.09 2.81 3.05
CA GLN A 45 8.57 3.50 4.26
C GLN A 45 10.03 3.16 4.55
N ASN A 46 10.40 1.87 4.50
CA ASN A 46 11.78 1.42 4.70
C ASN A 46 12.75 1.94 3.63
N ALA A 47 12.26 2.20 2.41
CA ALA A 47 13.04 2.83 1.38
C ALA A 47 13.21 4.33 1.68
N TYR A 48 12.12 5.09 1.77
CA TYR A 48 12.22 6.56 1.70
C TYR A 48 12.43 7.26 3.04
N TYR A 49 12.01 6.67 4.18
CA TYR A 49 11.99 7.38 5.47
C TYR A 49 13.27 7.24 6.30
N LYS A 50 14.40 6.86 5.69
CA LYS A 50 15.68 6.68 6.39
C LYS A 50 16.50 7.96 6.58
N THR A 51 16.42 8.92 5.66
CA THR A 51 17.19 10.18 5.69
C THR A 51 16.38 11.32 5.09
N ASP A 52 16.76 12.58 5.35
CA ASP A 52 16.12 13.75 4.72
C ASP A 52 16.24 13.70 3.20
N ASP A 53 17.43 13.38 2.64
CA ASP A 53 17.61 13.27 1.18
C ASP A 53 16.64 12.26 0.54
N ARG A 54 16.40 11.11 1.18
CA ARG A 54 15.47 10.10 0.66
C ARG A 54 14.01 10.52 0.81
N ARG A 55 13.69 11.32 1.83
CA ARG A 55 12.35 11.93 1.97
C ARG A 55 12.11 12.96 0.85
N GLU A 56 13.08 13.83 0.56
CA GLU A 56 12.95 14.80 -0.53
C GLU A 56 12.83 14.11 -1.89
N ARG A 57 13.58 13.03 -2.13
CA ARG A 57 13.43 12.19 -3.33
C ARG A 57 12.06 11.51 -3.45
N PHE A 58 11.40 11.25 -2.32
CA PHE A 58 10.02 10.77 -2.33
C PHE A 58 9.04 11.88 -2.72
N VAL A 59 9.26 13.11 -2.24
CA VAL A 59 8.47 14.29 -2.64
C VAL A 59 8.62 14.57 -4.14
N SER A 60 9.84 14.49 -4.67
CA SER A 60 10.08 14.68 -6.11
C SER A 60 9.33 13.63 -6.95
N LEU A 61 9.30 12.37 -6.50
CA LEU A 61 8.52 11.30 -7.15
C LEU A 61 7.02 11.63 -7.21
N CYS A 62 6.46 12.25 -6.17
CA CYS A 62 5.04 12.61 -6.12
C CYS A 62 4.63 13.67 -7.16
N HIS A 63 5.58 14.33 -7.82
CA HIS A 63 5.28 15.24 -8.94
C HIS A 63 4.99 14.50 -10.25
N ASP A 64 5.19 13.18 -10.30
CA ASP A 64 4.86 12.37 -11.47
C ASP A 64 3.34 12.21 -11.64
N VAL A 65 2.82 12.62 -12.80
CA VAL A 65 1.39 12.52 -13.15
C VAL A 65 0.88 11.07 -13.08
N ASP A 66 1.72 10.09 -13.43
CA ASP A 66 1.35 8.68 -13.36
C ASP A 66 1.15 8.26 -11.89
N VAL A 67 2.01 8.74 -10.98
CA VAL A 67 1.90 8.51 -9.53
C VAL A 67 0.65 9.18 -8.95
N GLN A 68 0.37 10.42 -9.36
CA GLN A 68 -0.80 11.18 -8.91
C GLN A 68 -2.10 10.53 -9.36
N THR A 69 -2.18 10.12 -10.64
CA THR A 69 -3.36 9.48 -11.23
C THR A 69 -3.70 8.18 -10.49
N MET A 70 -2.71 7.29 -10.32
CA MET A 70 -2.93 6.03 -9.59
C MET A 70 -3.34 6.28 -8.13
N THR A 71 -2.74 7.27 -7.47
CA THR A 71 -3.09 7.63 -6.10
C THR A 71 -4.53 8.15 -6.00
N PHE A 72 -4.94 9.01 -6.93
CA PHE A 72 -6.30 9.54 -6.99
C PHE A 72 -7.32 8.44 -7.29
N GLU A 73 -7.05 7.57 -8.25
CA GLU A 73 -7.90 6.42 -8.56
C GLU A 73 -8.06 5.47 -7.37
N ALA A 74 -6.96 5.13 -6.71
CA ALA A 74 -6.98 4.29 -5.52
C ALA A 74 -7.72 4.96 -4.35
N TYR A 75 -7.56 6.28 -4.20
CA TYR A 75 -8.25 7.04 -3.16
C TYR A 75 -9.76 7.11 -3.40
N MET A 76 -10.19 7.36 -4.64
CA MET A 76 -11.60 7.53 -4.99
C MET A 76 -12.37 6.22 -4.95
N ASN A 77 -11.79 5.15 -5.51
CA ASN A 77 -12.45 3.85 -5.60
C ASN A 77 -12.23 2.98 -4.36
N LYS A 78 -11.33 3.38 -3.44
CA LYS A 78 -10.92 2.60 -2.26
C LYS A 78 -10.48 1.18 -2.58
N GLU A 79 -10.01 0.99 -3.81
CA GLU A 79 -9.50 -0.26 -4.35
C GLU A 79 -8.10 0.01 -4.90
N LEU A 80 -7.21 -0.98 -4.81
CA LEU A 80 -6.01 -0.93 -5.63
C LEU A 80 -6.50 -1.02 -7.08
N GLY A 81 -6.37 0.06 -7.85
CA GLY A 81 -6.78 0.13 -9.24
C GLY A 81 -6.24 -1.05 -10.06
N LYS A 82 -6.85 -1.31 -11.22
CA LYS A 82 -6.40 -2.39 -12.12
C LYS A 82 -4.90 -2.29 -12.32
N ALA A 83 -4.20 -3.42 -12.15
CA ALA A 83 -2.76 -3.46 -12.36
C ALA A 83 -2.43 -2.90 -13.74
N GLN A 84 -1.72 -1.77 -13.77
CA GLN A 84 -1.09 -1.24 -14.97
C GLN A 84 0.40 -1.58 -14.87
N PRO A 85 0.79 -2.85 -15.15
CA PRO A 85 2.13 -3.35 -14.89
C PRO A 85 3.22 -2.53 -15.59
N LEU A 86 2.93 -1.96 -16.77
CA LEU A 86 3.83 -1.06 -17.48
C LEU A 86 4.01 0.29 -16.77
N ALA A 87 2.94 0.87 -16.23
CA ALA A 87 3.02 2.12 -15.44
C ALA A 87 3.79 1.87 -14.14
N HIS A 88 3.52 0.76 -13.45
CA HIS A 88 4.25 0.37 -12.25
C HIS A 88 5.73 0.07 -12.52
N LEU A 89 6.07 -0.56 -13.65
CA LEU A 89 7.46 -0.81 -14.05
C LEU A 89 8.20 0.50 -14.38
N LYS A 90 7.54 1.42 -15.08
CA LYS A 90 8.08 2.76 -15.39
C LYS A 90 8.34 3.57 -14.12
N ILE A 91 7.42 3.53 -13.17
CA ILE A 91 7.57 4.17 -11.86
C ILE A 91 8.66 3.48 -11.03
N ALA A 92 8.76 2.16 -11.06
CA ALA A 92 9.84 1.42 -10.39
C ALA A 92 11.22 1.79 -10.95
N LEU A 93 11.36 1.93 -12.27
CA LEU A 93 12.60 2.37 -12.91
C LEU A 93 12.94 3.82 -12.56
N LYS A 94 11.97 4.73 -12.59
CA LYS A 94 12.15 6.13 -12.12
C LYS A 94 12.55 6.18 -10.64
N ASN A 95 11.98 5.30 -9.82
CA ASN A 95 12.33 5.18 -8.40
C ASN A 95 13.75 4.67 -8.17
N ILE A 96 14.19 3.69 -8.95
CA ILE A 96 15.58 3.22 -8.92
C ILE A 96 16.52 4.36 -9.36
N ALA A 97 16.17 5.10 -10.41
CA ALA A 97 16.96 6.25 -10.86
C ALA A 97 17.04 7.37 -9.81
N HIS A 98 15.95 7.66 -9.10
CA HIS A 98 15.97 8.58 -7.95
C HIS A 98 16.83 8.04 -6.80
N LEU A 99 16.74 6.74 -6.47
CA LEU A 99 17.53 6.15 -5.39
C LEU A 99 19.03 6.04 -5.71
N LEU A 100 19.39 5.89 -6.99
CA LEU A 100 20.76 5.86 -7.48
C LEU A 100 21.35 7.27 -7.72
N GLY A 101 20.58 8.34 -7.48
CA GLY A 101 21.06 9.71 -7.64
C GLY A 101 21.14 10.20 -9.09
N ILE A 102 20.58 9.45 -10.05
CA ILE A 102 20.61 9.78 -11.48
C ILE A 102 19.64 10.92 -11.80
N VAL A 103 18.56 11.04 -11.03
CA VAL A 103 17.56 12.11 -11.13
C VAL A 103 17.73 13.09 -9.98
N SER A 104 17.59 14.39 -10.29
CA SER A 104 17.62 15.48 -9.31
C SER A 104 16.62 15.23 -8.18
N LYS A 105 17.00 15.63 -6.96
CA LYS A 105 16.09 15.70 -5.80
C LYS A 105 15.15 16.91 -5.92
N GLU A 106 15.57 17.94 -6.65
CA GLU A 106 14.81 19.18 -6.85
C GLU A 106 14.00 19.04 -8.15
N TYR A 107 12.68 19.24 -8.04
CA TYR A 107 11.80 19.36 -9.20
C TYR A 107 11.93 20.77 -9.76
N THR A 108 12.54 20.90 -10.95
CA THR A 108 12.68 22.17 -11.71
C THR A 108 11.83 22.11 -12.96
#